data_AF-A0A1E5TB58-F1
#
_entry.id   AF-A0A1E5TB58-F1
#
_cell.length_a   1.000
_cell.length_b   1.000
_cell.length_c   1.000
_cell.angle_alpha   90.00
_cell.angle_beta   90.00
_cell.angle_gamma   90.00
#
_symmetry.space_group_name_H-M   'P 1'
#
loop_
_entity.id
_entity.type
_entity.pdbx_description
1 polymer ?
#
loop_
_entity_poly.entity_id
_entity_poly.type
_entity_poly.pdbx_seq_one_letter_code
_entity_poly.pdbx_strand_id
1 'polypeptide(L)'
;MDMWLEEDVQEEIDLAKLQGLEATRKVINTWNHNENLNWRLMAISNETANKLLQGNFKTFKELEKHDFDYPIKSVEILYRIMFDKNKETDINIIESIFINE
;
A
#
# COMPACT_ATOMS: atom_id res chain seq x y z
N MET A 1 17.83 31.18 7.99
CA MET A 1 16.50 31.55 7.48
C MET A 1 15.98 30.43 6.59
N ASP A 2 16.81 29.86 5.71
CA ASP A 2 16.41 28.76 4.82
C ASP A 2 16.07 27.43 5.52
N MET A 3 16.81 27.02 6.57
CA MET A 3 16.51 25.75 7.29
C MET A 3 15.11 25.69 7.90
N TRP A 4 14.60 26.80 8.42
CA TRP A 4 13.25 26.83 9.03
C TRP A 4 12.15 26.71 7.97
N LEU A 5 12.42 27.22 6.77
CA LEU A 5 11.48 27.19 5.65
C LEU A 5 11.45 25.80 5.00
N GLU A 6 12.56 25.08 4.99
CA GLU A 6 12.62 23.68 4.56
C GLU A 6 11.91 22.75 5.55
N GLU A 7 12.06 22.97 6.87
CA GLU A 7 11.34 22.23 7.91
C GLU A 7 9.82 22.42 7.82
N ASP A 8 9.34 23.67 7.68
CA ASP A 8 7.91 23.98 7.55
C ASP A 8 7.30 23.32 6.30
N VAL A 9 8.00 23.35 5.16
CA VAL A 9 7.54 22.72 3.91
C VAL A 9 7.50 21.20 4.04
N GLN A 10 8.47 20.60 4.72
CA GLN A 10 8.49 19.16 4.95
C GLN A 10 7.30 18.72 5.83
N GLU A 11 6.99 19.47 6.88
CA GLU A 11 5.84 19.21 7.75
C GLU A 11 4.50 19.27 6.98
N GLU A 12 4.31 20.28 6.12
CA GLU A 12 3.11 20.38 5.29
C GLU A 12 2.94 19.19 4.33
N ILE A 13 4.04 18.75 3.72
CA ILE A 13 4.04 17.60 2.81
C ILE A 13 3.71 16.31 3.55
N ASP A 14 4.28 16.10 4.74
CA ASP A 14 4.03 14.89 5.52
C ASP A 14 2.60 14.84 6.06
N LEU A 15 2.04 15.99 6.45
CA LEU A 15 0.62 16.12 6.77
C LEU A 15 -0.27 15.73 5.57
N ALA A 16 0.04 16.23 4.38
CA ALA A 16 -0.73 15.94 3.17
C ALA A 16 -0.68 14.44 2.79
N LYS A 17 0.49 13.80 2.91
CA LYS A 17 0.64 12.35 2.69
C LYS A 17 -0.21 11.56 3.69
N LEU A 18 -0.16 11.92 4.98
CA LEU A 18 -0.94 11.26 6.02
C LEU A 18 -2.45 11.38 5.75
N GLN A 19 -2.92 12.59 5.41
CA GLN A 19 -4.31 12.81 5.04
C GLN A 19 -4.75 11.98 3.83
N GLY A 20 -3.90 11.88 2.81
CA GLY A 20 -4.16 11.04 1.63
C GLY A 20 -4.28 9.55 1.99
N LEU A 21 -3.42 9.07 2.88
CA LEU A 21 -3.47 7.70 3.37
C LEU A 21 -4.73 7.42 4.18
N GLU A 22 -5.08 8.30 5.11
CA GLU A 22 -6.30 8.18 5.91
C GLU A 22 -7.58 8.23 5.06
N ALA A 23 -7.61 9.12 4.06
CA ALA A 23 -8.72 9.18 3.11
C ALA A 23 -8.85 7.85 2.34
N THR A 24 -7.74 7.27 1.91
CA THR A 24 -7.69 5.98 1.22
C THR A 24 -8.22 4.86 2.13
N ARG A 25 -7.73 4.78 3.38
CA ARG A 25 -8.22 3.82 4.39
C ARG A 25 -9.73 3.94 4.61
N LYS A 26 -10.23 5.17 4.74
CA LYS A 26 -11.65 5.44 4.97
C LYS A 26 -12.52 4.96 3.79
N VAL A 27 -12.09 5.23 2.57
CA VAL A 27 -12.79 4.79 1.36
C VAL A 27 -12.82 3.26 1.29
N ILE A 28 -11.68 2.60 1.47
CA ILE A 28 -11.61 1.14 1.41
C ILE A 28 -12.52 0.51 2.46
N ASN A 29 -12.46 0.98 3.71
CA ASN A 29 -13.33 0.47 4.77
C ASN A 29 -14.82 0.71 4.52
N THR A 30 -15.18 1.80 3.83
CA THR A 30 -16.58 2.11 3.47
C THR A 30 -17.07 1.18 2.36
N TRP A 31 -16.24 0.97 1.33
CA TRP A 31 -16.62 0.27 0.11
C TRP A 31 -16.27 -1.23 0.08
N ASN A 32 -15.57 -1.74 1.10
CA ASN A 32 -15.15 -3.15 1.21
C ASN A 32 -16.31 -4.16 1.18
N HIS A 33 -17.55 -3.69 1.31
CA HIS A 33 -18.78 -4.51 1.23
C HIS A 33 -19.27 -4.73 -0.21
N ASN A 34 -18.69 -4.06 -1.20
CA ASN A 34 -19.09 -4.21 -2.60
C ASN A 34 -18.25 -5.28 -3.28
N GLU A 35 -18.85 -6.45 -3.53
CA GLU A 35 -18.20 -7.62 -4.14
C GLU A 35 -17.58 -7.34 -5.53
N ASN A 36 -17.98 -6.24 -6.19
CA ASN A 36 -17.43 -5.84 -7.48
C ASN A 36 -16.22 -4.89 -7.38
N LEU A 37 -15.93 -4.34 -6.20
CA LEU A 37 -14.92 -3.31 -5.97
C LEU A 37 -13.84 -3.85 -5.03
N ASN A 38 -12.97 -4.73 -5.55
CA ASN A 38 -11.96 -5.45 -4.78
C ASN A 38 -10.68 -4.63 -4.53
N TRP A 39 -10.80 -3.37 -4.10
CA TRP A 39 -9.65 -2.63 -3.57
C TRP A 39 -9.32 -3.10 -2.16
N ARG A 40 -8.04 -3.32 -1.89
CA ARG A 40 -7.54 -3.76 -0.61
C ARG A 40 -6.31 -2.95 -0.22
N LEU A 41 -6.17 -2.75 1.09
CA LEU A 41 -5.00 -2.15 1.69
C LEU A 41 -4.31 -3.20 2.55
N MET A 42 -3.02 -3.41 2.31
CA MET A 42 -2.20 -4.35 3.07
C MET A 42 -1.03 -3.63 3.70
N ALA A 43 -0.90 -3.75 5.01
CA ALA A 43 0.25 -3.24 5.74
C ALA A 43 1.38 -4.28 5.69
N ILE A 44 2.58 -3.85 5.29
CA ILE A 44 3.79 -4.66 5.20
C ILE A 44 4.99 -3.99 5.88
N SER A 45 6.03 -4.76 6.14
CA SER A 45 7.31 -4.25 6.64
C SER A 45 8.13 -3.56 5.55
N ASN A 46 9.04 -2.66 5.94
CA ASN A 46 10.03 -2.06 5.03
C ASN A 46 10.87 -3.12 4.30
N GLU A 47 11.25 -4.20 4.99
CA GLU A 47 12.04 -5.29 4.41
C GLU A 47 11.26 -6.01 3.29
N THR A 48 9.98 -6.30 3.53
CA THR A 48 9.09 -6.86 2.50
C THR A 48 8.90 -5.88 1.34
N ALA A 49 8.73 -4.58 1.62
CA ALA A 49 8.51 -3.56 0.59
C ALA A 49 9.71 -3.44 -0.35
N ASN A 50 10.93 -3.45 0.21
CA ASN A 50 12.15 -3.45 -0.58
C ASN A 50 12.25 -4.68 -1.50
N LYS A 51 11.94 -5.88 -0.99
CA LYS A 51 11.93 -7.10 -1.80
C LYS A 51 10.85 -7.09 -2.87
N LEU A 52 9.69 -6.49 -2.59
CA LEU A 52 8.64 -6.28 -3.58
C LEU A 52 9.12 -5.39 -4.72
N LEU A 53 9.73 -4.25 -4.41
CA LEU A 53 10.25 -3.32 -5.43
C LEU A 53 11.38 -3.92 -6.27
N GLN A 54 12.15 -4.85 -5.71
CA GLN A 54 13.17 -5.62 -6.42
C GLN A 54 12.60 -6.73 -7.33
N GLY A 55 11.28 -7.01 -7.24
CA GLY A 55 10.65 -8.06 -8.02
C GLY A 55 10.89 -9.48 -7.47
N ASN A 56 11.22 -9.61 -6.18
CA ASN A 56 11.55 -10.90 -5.57
C ASN A 56 10.31 -11.79 -5.32
N PHE A 57 9.10 -11.25 -5.46
CA PHE A 57 7.86 -12.00 -5.30
C PHE A 57 7.17 -12.19 -6.65
N LYS A 58 6.75 -13.42 -6.93
CA LYS A 58 5.98 -13.74 -8.13
C LYS A 58 4.47 -13.58 -7.91
N THR A 59 4.03 -13.68 -6.66
CA THR A 59 2.61 -13.59 -6.30
C THR A 59 2.40 -12.81 -5.00
N PHE A 60 1.22 -12.21 -4.84
CA PHE A 60 0.82 -11.58 -3.58
C PHE A 60 0.80 -12.54 -2.40
N LYS A 61 0.48 -13.82 -2.63
CA LYS A 61 0.50 -14.85 -1.59
C LYS A 61 1.91 -15.12 -1.04
N GLU A 62 2.93 -15.08 -1.91
CA GLU A 62 4.32 -15.18 -1.48
C GLU A 62 4.73 -13.96 -0.64
N LEU A 63 4.29 -12.77 -1.05
CA LEU A 63 4.52 -11.53 -0.32
C LEU A 63 3.87 -11.58 1.07
N GLU A 64 2.57 -11.93 1.17
CA GLU A 64 1.86 -12.06 2.45
C GLU A 64 2.54 -13.05 3.38
N LYS A 65 2.98 -14.20 2.85
CA LYS A 65 3.65 -15.23 3.63
C LYS A 65 5.01 -14.77 4.15
N HIS A 66 5.80 -14.08 3.32
CA HIS A 66 7.09 -13.54 3.73
C HIS A 66 6.93 -12.45 4.79
N ASP A 67 5.92 -11.61 4.63
CA ASP A 67 5.68 -10.50 5.53
C ASP A 67 5.16 -10.92 6.90
N PHE A 68 4.49 -12.07 7.00
CA PHE A 68 3.99 -12.63 8.25
C PHE A 68 5.05 -12.68 9.37
N ASP A 69 6.32 -12.90 9.00
CA ASP A 69 7.44 -13.03 9.94
C ASP A 69 7.93 -11.67 10.51
N TYR A 70 7.39 -10.54 10.03
CA TYR A 70 7.82 -9.20 10.42
C TYR A 70 6.74 -8.47 11.24
N PRO A 71 6.93 -8.25 12.55
CA PRO A 71 5.89 -7.66 13.41
C PRO A 71 5.66 -6.16 13.18
N ILE A 72 6.68 -5.44 12.70
CA ILE A 72 6.61 -3.99 12.47
C ILE A 72 6.20 -3.75 11.02
N LYS A 73 5.03 -3.13 10.84
CA LYS A 73 4.48 -2.72 9.55
C LYS A 73 4.55 -1.20 9.44
N SER A 74 5.17 -0.70 8.39
CA SER A 74 5.42 0.73 8.17
C SER A 74 5.07 1.18 6.75
N VAL A 75 4.75 0.24 5.86
CA VAL A 75 4.39 0.52 4.47
C VAL A 75 3.00 -0.04 4.22
N GLU A 76 2.17 0.71 3.52
CA GLU A 76 0.85 0.24 3.09
C GLU A 76 0.78 0.12 1.57
N ILE A 77 0.30 -1.01 1.08
CA ILE A 77 0.09 -1.27 -0.34
C ILE A 77 -1.39 -1.21 -0.63
N LEU A 78 -1.77 -0.30 -1.52
CA LEU A 78 -3.07 -0.30 -2.18
C LEU A 78 -3.00 -1.17 -3.43
N TYR A 79 -3.87 -2.17 -3.50
CA TYR A 79 -3.98 -3.03 -4.66
C TYR A 79 -5.45 -3.35 -4.97
N ARG A 80 -5.72 -3.70 -6.22
CA ARG A 80 -7.03 -4.20 -6.65
C ARG A 80 -6.94 -5.62 -7.17
N ILE A 81 -8.00 -6.39 -6.96
CA ILE A 81 -8.17 -7.72 -7.52
C ILE A 81 -9.12 -7.65 -8.72
N MET A 82 -8.70 -8.16 -9.86
CA MET A 82 -9.52 -8.23 -11.06
C MET A 82 -9.53 -9.65 -11.62
N PHE A 83 -10.70 -10.14 -11.98
CA PHE A 83 -10.84 -11.45 -12.62
C PHE A 83 -10.53 -11.34 -14.11
N ASP A 84 -9.50 -12.07 -14.57
CA ASP A 84 -9.20 -12.22 -15.99
C ASP A 84 -10.03 -13.36 -16.58
N LYS A 85 -11.05 -13.00 -17.36
CA LYS A 85 -11.93 -13.96 -18.03
C LYS A 85 -11.19 -14.87 -19.02
N ASN A 86 -10.04 -14.45 -19.56
CA ASN A 86 -9.29 -15.25 -20.53
C ASN A 86 -8.48 -16.36 -19.86
N LYS A 87 -8.02 -16.10 -18.63
CA LYS A 87 -7.19 -17.04 -17.85
C LYS A 87 -7.98 -17.71 -16.71
N GLU A 88 -9.24 -17.34 -16.55
CA GLU A 88 -10.12 -17.74 -15.45
C GLU A 88 -9.44 -17.61 -14.07
N THR A 89 -8.74 -16.51 -13.86
CA THR A 89 -7.91 -16.30 -12.66
C THR A 89 -7.91 -14.86 -12.18
N ASP A 90 -7.69 -14.68 -10.89
CA ASP A 90 -7.57 -13.37 -10.26
C ASP A 90 -6.18 -12.76 -10.49
N ILE A 91 -6.16 -11.51 -10.92
CA ILE A 91 -4.96 -10.68 -11.08
C ILE A 91 -4.97 -9.61 -10.00
N ASN A 92 -3.88 -9.53 -9.25
CA ASN A 92 -3.64 -8.46 -8.29
C ASN A 92 -2.81 -7.36 -8.94
N ILE A 93 -3.28 -6.12 -8.90
CA ILE A 93 -2.60 -4.94 -9.43
C ILE A 93 -2.31 -3.97 -8.29
N ILE A 94 -1.03 -3.63 -8.10
CA ILE A 94 -0.62 -2.56 -7.18
C ILE A 94 -0.95 -1.22 -7.81
N GLU A 95 -1.70 -0.39 -7.10
CA GLU A 95 -2.07 0.96 -7.53
C GLU A 95 -1.18 2.01 -6.86
N SER A 96 -0.95 1.87 -5.55
CA SER A 96 -0.14 2.80 -4.76
C SER A 96 0.63 2.10 -3.65
N ILE A 97 1.79 2.66 -3.29
CA ILE A 97 2.58 2.28 -2.12
C ILE A 97 2.76 3.52 -1.26
N PHE A 98 2.32 3.45 0.00
CA PHE A 98 2.45 4.51 0.99
C PHE A 98 3.59 4.14 1.94
N ILE A 99 4.61 4.99 1.99
CA ILE A 99 5.76 4.82 2.87
C ILE A 99 5.57 5.81 4.01
N ASN A 100 5.50 5.31 5.24
CA ASN A 100 5.56 6.14 6.43
C ASN A 100 7.05 6.30 6.77
N GLU A 101 7.63 7.43 6.39
CA GLU A 101 8.98 7.86 6.81
C GLU A 101 8.89 8.75 8.05
#